data_AF-A0A9D7UJT3-F1
#
_entry.id   AF-A0A9D7UJT3-F1
#
_cell.length_a   1.000
_cell.length_b   1.000
_cell.length_c   1.000
_cell.angle_alpha   90.00
_cell.angle_beta   90.00
_cell.angle_gamma   90.00
#
_symmetry.space_group_name_H-M   'P 1'
#
loop_
_entity.id
_entity.type
_entity.pdbx_description
1 polymer ?
#
loop_
_entity_poly.entity_id
_entity_poly.type
_entity_poly.pdbx_seq_one_letter_code
_entity_poly.pdbx_strand_id
1 'polypeptide(L)'
;MGFRHSMALNFSPLLLRVALGVTFFYAGWGKMLEKSEFAPEQLAVLANMGFGAAKDAAAGSPAPVEAAPLERAPERADPQDELPEPGRVENPAERSGGRAVLVRQATTTSARVYRASDFDKPAELSRTHFIGLALHSAANPADGKRRLLPKALAERPWGWALSHGAAITEFVGGILIFIGLMTRLAALGLTVVMGMAIWLTTIGPSLGASGAFLGVLPPVGAFQSTEWQTWLLQLALFCSAAAVLFSGPGAISLDGVILGRRASGGADAEDEEEE
;
A
#
# COMPACT_ATOMS: atom_id res chain seq x y z
N MET A 1 26.21 -9.69 36.21
CA MET A 1 25.01 -10.55 35.97
C MET A 1 25.46 -11.94 35.55
N GLY A 2 24.87 -13.01 36.10
CA GLY A 2 25.24 -14.39 35.73
C GLY A 2 24.91 -14.72 34.27
N PHE A 3 25.71 -15.58 33.64
CA PHE A 3 25.56 -16.05 32.25
C PHE A 3 24.12 -16.49 31.91
N ARG A 4 23.46 -17.21 32.83
CA ARG A 4 22.07 -17.68 32.66
C ARG A 4 21.06 -16.55 32.51
N HIS A 5 21.22 -15.46 33.26
CA HIS A 5 20.33 -14.31 33.17
C HIS A 5 20.50 -13.58 31.83
N SER A 6 21.74 -13.41 31.39
CA SER A 6 22.04 -12.85 30.07
C SER A 6 21.47 -13.73 28.94
N MET A 7 21.62 -15.05 29.04
CA MET A 7 21.07 -15.97 28.04
C MET A 7 19.54 -15.90 27.97
N ALA A 8 18.86 -15.89 29.11
CA ALA A 8 17.39 -15.80 29.17
C ALA A 8 16.86 -14.49 28.54
N LEU A 9 17.52 -13.36 28.83
CA LEU A 9 17.14 -12.05 28.28
C LEU A 9 17.37 -11.92 26.78
N ASN A 10 18.35 -12.65 26.22
CA ASN A 10 18.69 -12.56 24.80
C ASN A 10 18.01 -13.62 23.93
N PHE A 11 17.61 -14.75 24.51
CA PHE A 11 17.02 -15.85 23.75
C PHE A 11 15.58 -15.56 23.29
N SER A 12 14.76 -14.94 24.14
CA SER A 12 13.38 -14.60 23.79
C SER A 12 13.29 -13.64 22.59
N PRO A 13 14.03 -12.51 22.54
CA PRO A 13 14.06 -11.65 21.36
C PRO A 13 14.57 -12.35 20.09
N LEU A 14 15.53 -13.28 20.23
CA LEU A 14 16.04 -14.05 19.09
C LEU A 14 14.94 -14.94 18.48
N LEU A 15 14.22 -15.71 19.30
CA LEU A 15 13.11 -16.54 18.84
C LEU A 15 12.02 -15.72 18.16
N LEU A 16 11.68 -14.56 18.73
CA LEU A 16 10.67 -13.67 18.17
C LEU A 16 11.10 -13.12 16.79
N ARG A 17 12.37 -12.75 16.63
CA ARG A 17 12.91 -12.33 15.33
C ARG A 17 12.90 -13.44 14.30
N VAL A 18 13.29 -14.66 14.67
CA VAL A 18 13.26 -15.80 13.76
C VAL A 18 11.83 -16.07 13.30
N ALA A 19 10.87 -16.12 14.23
CA ALA A 19 9.47 -16.34 13.92
C ALA A 19 8.93 -15.26 12.97
N LEU A 20 9.07 -13.98 13.32
CA LEU A 20 8.63 -12.86 12.48
C LEU A 20 9.34 -12.84 11.13
N GLY A 21 10.66 -13.00 11.13
CA GLY A 21 11.48 -12.96 9.94
C GLY A 21 11.05 -14.01 8.92
N VAL A 22 10.84 -15.25 9.36
CA VAL A 22 10.34 -16.35 8.51
C VAL A 22 8.92 -16.06 8.03
N THR A 23 8.01 -15.65 8.92
CA THR A 23 6.61 -15.37 8.57
C THR A 23 6.49 -14.27 7.52
N PHE A 24 7.17 -13.15 7.71
CA PHE A 24 7.08 -12.01 6.78
C PHE A 24 7.88 -12.21 5.51
N PHE A 25 9.02 -12.90 5.57
CA PHE A 25 9.73 -13.34 4.36
C PHE A 25 8.81 -14.19 3.48
N TYR A 26 8.19 -15.22 4.05
CA TYR A 26 7.29 -16.10 3.32
C TYR A 26 6.06 -15.34 2.77
N ALA A 27 5.43 -14.50 3.59
CA ALA A 27 4.27 -13.72 3.19
C ALA A 27 4.59 -12.70 2.08
N GLY A 28 5.75 -12.03 2.16
CA GLY A 28 6.20 -11.07 1.15
C GLY A 28 6.62 -11.75 -0.14
N TRP A 29 7.31 -12.89 -0.06
CA TRP A 29 7.71 -13.72 -1.20
C TRP A 29 6.49 -14.14 -2.04
N GLY A 30 5.44 -14.66 -1.38
CA GLY A 30 4.19 -15.04 -2.05
C GLY A 30 3.52 -13.86 -2.73
N LYS A 31 3.56 -12.65 -2.15
CA LYS A 31 2.99 -11.45 -2.79
C LYS A 31 3.77 -10.99 -4.02
N MET A 32 5.09 -11.10 -3.99
CA MET A 32 5.93 -10.61 -5.08
C MET A 32 5.98 -11.58 -6.26
N LEU A 33 6.12 -12.88 -5.99
CA LEU A 33 6.44 -13.87 -7.02
C LEU A 33 5.25 -14.69 -7.49
N GLU A 34 4.23 -14.89 -6.65
CA GLU A 34 3.05 -15.62 -7.09
C GLU A 34 2.15 -14.71 -7.92
N LYS A 35 1.65 -15.28 -9.01
CA LYS A 35 0.67 -14.65 -9.87
C LYS A 35 -0.73 -15.10 -9.46
N SER A 36 -1.72 -14.29 -9.79
CA SER A 36 -3.13 -14.62 -9.65
C SER A 36 -3.90 -14.00 -10.78
N GLU A 37 -4.99 -14.65 -11.18
CA GLU A 37 -5.87 -14.14 -12.21
C GLU A 37 -6.69 -12.96 -11.66
N PHE A 38 -6.79 -11.91 -12.45
CA PHE A 38 -7.61 -10.73 -12.17
C PHE A 38 -8.68 -10.58 -13.25
N ALA A 39 -9.91 -10.32 -12.81
CA ALA A 39 -11.04 -10.08 -13.70
C ALA A 39 -10.89 -8.74 -14.46
N PRO A 40 -11.50 -8.59 -15.65
CA PRO A 40 -11.50 -7.35 -16.43
C PRO A 40 -11.80 -6.07 -15.63
N GLU A 41 -12.76 -6.12 -14.71
CA GLU A 41 -13.14 -4.98 -13.87
C GLU A 41 -12.00 -4.58 -12.92
N GLN A 42 -11.33 -5.57 -12.33
CA GLN A 42 -10.18 -5.36 -11.44
C GLN A 42 -8.98 -4.82 -12.21
N LEU A 43 -8.74 -5.33 -13.42
CA LEU A 43 -7.68 -4.87 -14.30
C LEU A 43 -7.88 -3.41 -14.70
N ALA A 44 -9.12 -2.99 -15.00
CA ALA A 44 -9.45 -1.60 -15.27
C ALA A 44 -9.14 -0.68 -14.09
N VAL A 45 -9.53 -1.09 -12.86
CA VAL A 45 -9.20 -0.36 -11.63
C VAL A 45 -7.68 -0.23 -11.45
N LEU A 46 -6.94 -1.32 -11.60
CA LEU A 46 -5.47 -1.33 -11.47
C LEU A 46 -4.79 -0.47 -12.54
N ALA A 47 -5.24 -0.54 -13.79
CA ALA A 47 -4.71 0.29 -14.88
C ALA A 47 -4.93 1.78 -14.61
N ASN A 48 -6.12 2.16 -14.12
CA ASN A 48 -6.46 3.52 -13.70
C ASN A 48 -5.64 3.98 -12.47
N MET A 49 -5.31 3.06 -11.56
CA MET A 49 -4.37 3.29 -10.45
C MET A 49 -2.91 3.34 -10.88
N GLY A 50 -2.61 3.13 -12.17
CA GLY A 50 -1.27 3.29 -12.71
C GLY A 50 -0.38 2.04 -12.69
N PHE A 51 -0.92 0.86 -12.39
CA PHE A 51 -0.16 -0.37 -12.46
C PHE A 51 0.15 -0.71 -13.93
N GLY A 52 1.44 -0.69 -14.28
CA GLY A 52 1.92 -0.88 -15.66
C GLY A 52 1.48 -2.22 -16.27
N ALA A 53 1.65 -3.31 -15.52
CA ALA A 53 1.28 -4.65 -16.00
C ALA A 53 -0.21 -4.77 -16.36
N ALA A 54 -1.10 -4.06 -15.67
CA ALA A 54 -2.52 -4.00 -16.05
C ALA A 54 -2.71 -3.19 -17.34
N LYS A 55 -1.97 -2.11 -17.57
CA LYS A 55 -2.04 -1.36 -18.83
C LYS A 55 -1.51 -2.16 -20.02
N ASP A 56 -0.46 -2.95 -19.79
CA ASP A 56 0.11 -3.83 -20.81
C ASP A 56 -0.89 -4.92 -21.20
N ALA A 57 -1.65 -5.45 -20.23
CA ALA A 57 -2.73 -6.40 -20.49
C ALA A 57 -3.83 -5.79 -21.39
N ALA A 58 -4.17 -4.50 -21.22
CA ALA A 58 -5.13 -3.80 -22.09
C ALA A 58 -4.58 -3.54 -23.50
N ALA A 59 -3.26 -3.34 -23.65
CA ALA A 59 -2.64 -3.08 -24.96
C ALA A 59 -2.54 -4.35 -25.83
N GLY A 60 -2.50 -5.53 -25.19
CA GLY A 60 -2.55 -6.82 -25.87
C GLY A 60 -3.94 -7.22 -26.36
N SER A 61 -5.00 -6.53 -25.90
CA SER A 61 -6.32 -6.69 -26.48
C SER A 61 -6.34 -6.04 -27.87
N PRO A 62 -6.80 -6.74 -28.92
CA PRO A 62 -7.02 -6.11 -30.23
C PRO A 62 -7.80 -4.81 -30.01
N ALA A 63 -7.35 -3.73 -30.64
CA ALA A 63 -8.01 -2.44 -30.55
C ALA A 63 -9.52 -2.70 -30.71
N PRO A 64 -10.39 -2.21 -29.79
CA PRO A 64 -11.82 -2.34 -29.96
C PRO A 64 -12.10 -1.90 -31.37
N VAL A 65 -12.63 -2.81 -32.20
CA VAL A 65 -13.01 -2.48 -33.57
C VAL A 65 -13.83 -1.23 -33.42
N GLU A 66 -13.28 -0.09 -33.83
CA GLU A 66 -13.88 1.22 -33.63
C GLU A 66 -15.28 1.07 -34.17
N ALA A 67 -16.26 1.01 -33.26
CA ALA A 67 -17.60 0.61 -33.61
C ALA A 67 -17.98 1.52 -34.76
N ALA A 68 -18.15 0.92 -35.95
CA ALA A 68 -18.24 1.66 -37.20
C ALA A 68 -19.13 2.86 -36.93
N PRO A 69 -18.65 4.10 -37.17
CA PRO A 69 -19.29 5.32 -36.68
C PRO A 69 -20.78 5.12 -36.81
N LEU A 70 -21.50 5.03 -35.68
CA LEU A 70 -22.94 4.80 -35.69
C LEU A 70 -23.48 5.77 -36.72
N GLU A 71 -23.93 5.23 -37.86
CA GLU A 71 -24.41 6.01 -38.99
C GLU A 71 -25.42 6.94 -38.38
N ARG A 72 -25.04 8.22 -38.22
CA ARG A 72 -25.83 9.17 -37.43
C ARG A 72 -27.21 9.09 -38.01
N ALA A 73 -28.18 8.64 -37.20
CA ALA A 73 -29.57 8.85 -37.53
C ALA A 73 -29.69 10.34 -37.90
N PRO A 74 -30.23 10.66 -39.10
CA PRO A 74 -30.18 11.99 -39.66
C PRO A 74 -30.58 13.00 -38.59
N GLU A 75 -29.62 13.88 -38.30
CA GLU A 75 -29.74 14.97 -37.37
C GLU A 75 -31.00 15.74 -37.76
N ARG A 76 -32.05 15.59 -36.95
CA ARG A 76 -33.30 16.31 -37.14
C ARG A 76 -32.94 17.77 -36.97
N ALA A 77 -32.97 18.53 -38.07
CA ALA A 77 -32.67 19.95 -38.08
C ALA A 77 -33.58 20.64 -37.05
N ASP A 78 -33.02 20.99 -35.89
CA ASP A 78 -33.66 21.91 -34.97
C ASP A 78 -33.50 23.32 -35.56
N PRO A 79 -34.59 24.09 -35.73
CA PRO A 79 -34.53 25.46 -36.23
C PRO A 79 -33.66 26.31 -35.30
N GLN A 80 -32.65 26.95 -35.88
CA GLN A 80 -31.79 27.92 -35.20
C GLN A 80 -32.59 29.15 -34.79
N ASP A 81 -32.71 29.40 -33.48
CA ASP A 81 -32.90 30.74 -32.95
C ASP A 81 -31.51 31.37 -32.74
N GLU A 82 -31.01 32.02 -33.80
CA GLU A 82 -29.87 32.94 -33.71
C GLU A 82 -30.32 34.23 -33.01
N LEU A 83 -29.86 34.42 -31.76
CA LEU A 83 -29.80 35.75 -31.16
C LEU A 83 -28.36 36.28 -31.23
N PRO A 84 -28.12 37.42 -31.88
CA PRO A 84 -26.80 38.03 -31.94
C PRO A 84 -26.42 38.61 -30.57
N GLU A 85 -25.29 38.19 -30.01
CA GLU A 85 -24.68 38.89 -28.86
C GLU A 85 -24.05 40.22 -29.32
N PRO A 86 -24.44 41.36 -28.73
CA PRO A 86 -23.83 42.64 -29.04
C PRO A 86 -22.61 42.89 -28.15
N GLY A 87 -21.46 43.11 -28.79
CA GLY A 87 -20.48 44.10 -28.35
C GLY A 87 -19.45 43.64 -27.32
N ARG A 88 -18.38 43.00 -27.79
CA ARG A 88 -17.08 43.05 -27.09
C ARG A 88 -16.09 43.86 -27.93
N VAL A 89 -15.78 45.06 -27.44
CA VAL A 89 -14.79 45.97 -28.01
C VAL A 89 -13.40 45.37 -27.81
N GLU A 90 -12.76 44.96 -28.90
CA GLU A 90 -11.35 44.59 -28.92
C GLU A 90 -10.48 45.86 -28.91
N ASN A 91 -9.64 45.99 -27.90
CA ASN A 91 -8.74 47.12 -27.72
C ASN A 91 -7.38 46.80 -28.39
N PRO A 92 -6.96 47.45 -29.50
CA PRO A 92 -5.86 46.96 -30.34
C PRO A 92 -4.43 47.39 -29.92
N ALA A 93 -4.20 47.89 -28.71
CA ALA A 93 -3.03 48.75 -28.46
C ALA A 93 -1.82 48.14 -27.72
N GLU A 94 -1.81 46.85 -27.34
CA GLU A 94 -0.62 46.25 -26.68
C GLU A 94 0.04 45.17 -27.54
N ARG A 95 0.74 45.63 -28.58
CA ARG A 95 1.82 44.86 -29.22
C ARG A 95 3.17 45.43 -28.80
N SER A 96 4.08 44.50 -28.50
CA SER A 96 5.53 44.59 -28.72
C SER A 96 6.39 44.57 -27.45
N GLY A 97 6.55 43.36 -26.91
CA GLY A 97 7.67 42.99 -26.05
C GLY A 97 8.01 41.52 -26.33
N GLY A 98 8.88 41.27 -27.31
CA GLY A 98 9.28 39.95 -27.77
C GLY A 98 10.01 39.15 -26.69
N ARG A 99 9.26 38.51 -25.80
CA ARG A 99 9.76 37.49 -24.88
C ARG A 99 9.48 36.14 -25.52
N ALA A 100 10.53 35.45 -25.96
CA ALA A 100 10.43 34.07 -26.41
C ALA A 100 9.96 33.21 -25.21
N VAL A 101 8.65 32.96 -25.14
CA VAL A 101 8.07 31.98 -24.22
C VAL A 101 8.32 30.63 -24.86
N LEU A 102 9.25 29.86 -24.30
CA LEU A 102 9.32 28.43 -24.52
C LEU A 102 8.02 27.83 -23.99
N VAL A 103 7.00 27.78 -24.86
CA VAL A 103 5.80 26.98 -24.63
C VAL A 103 6.28 25.54 -24.71
N ARG A 104 6.70 24.99 -23.57
CA ARG A 104 6.75 23.54 -23.41
C ARG A 104 5.31 23.10 -23.63
N GLN A 105 5.01 22.64 -24.84
CA GLN A 105 3.83 21.82 -25.10
C GLN A 105 4.00 20.62 -24.19
N ALA A 106 3.52 20.76 -22.95
CA ALA A 106 3.24 19.61 -22.13
C ALA A 106 2.17 18.91 -22.94
N THR A 107 2.56 17.85 -23.66
CA THR A 107 1.61 16.89 -24.18
C THR A 107 0.96 16.32 -22.93
N THR A 108 -0.06 17.01 -22.43
CA THR A 108 -1.01 16.50 -21.47
C THR A 108 -1.80 15.47 -22.24
N THR A 109 -1.17 14.32 -22.45
CA THR A 109 -1.84 13.10 -22.84
C THR A 109 -2.90 12.91 -21.76
N SER A 110 -4.15 13.25 -22.08
CA SER A 110 -5.27 13.01 -21.18
C SER A 110 -5.14 11.56 -20.75
N ALA A 111 -5.06 11.34 -19.43
CA ALA A 111 -4.83 10.00 -18.92
C ALA A 111 -5.98 9.12 -19.42
N ARG A 112 -5.68 8.15 -20.30
CA ARG A 112 -6.66 7.17 -20.79
C ARG A 112 -7.33 6.55 -19.57
N VAL A 113 -8.67 6.60 -19.54
CA VAL A 113 -9.48 5.91 -18.54
C VAL A 113 -9.78 4.52 -19.07
N TYR A 114 -9.31 3.50 -18.35
CA TYR A 114 -9.54 2.10 -18.68
C TYR A 114 -10.89 1.64 -18.12
N ARG A 115 -11.62 0.86 -18.90
CA ARG A 115 -12.89 0.21 -18.58
C ARG A 115 -12.72 -1.31 -18.65
N ALA A 116 -13.64 -2.07 -18.08
CA ALA A 116 -13.62 -3.53 -18.17
C ALA A 116 -13.62 -4.02 -19.62
N SER A 117 -14.29 -3.31 -20.53
CA SER A 117 -14.31 -3.62 -21.97
C SER A 117 -12.97 -3.41 -22.69
N ASP A 118 -11.97 -2.78 -22.05
CA ASP A 118 -10.60 -2.72 -22.58
C ASP A 118 -9.82 -4.02 -22.32
N PHE A 119 -10.44 -5.03 -21.67
CA PHE A 119 -9.83 -6.29 -21.30
C PHE A 119 -10.71 -7.47 -21.73
N ASP A 120 -10.31 -8.19 -22.77
CA ASP A 120 -11.12 -9.28 -23.33
C ASP A 120 -11.11 -10.55 -22.46
N LYS A 121 -10.09 -10.71 -21.61
CA LYS A 121 -9.91 -11.90 -20.78
C LYS A 121 -9.25 -11.55 -19.45
N PRO A 122 -9.41 -12.40 -18.42
CA PRO A 122 -8.61 -12.30 -17.21
C PRO A 122 -7.10 -12.31 -17.52
N ALA A 123 -6.32 -11.63 -16.68
CA ALA A 123 -4.87 -11.58 -16.81
C ALA A 123 -4.20 -11.98 -15.50
N GLU A 124 -3.10 -12.72 -15.61
CA GLU A 124 -2.28 -13.11 -14.47
C GLU A 124 -1.33 -11.97 -14.07
N LEU A 125 -1.57 -11.36 -12.92
CA LEU A 125 -0.68 -10.33 -12.34
C LEU A 125 -0.10 -10.79 -11.00
N SER A 126 0.95 -10.13 -10.53
CA SER A 126 1.53 -10.37 -9.20
C SER A 126 0.48 -10.15 -8.10
N ARG A 127 0.44 -11.02 -7.08
CA ARG A 127 -0.47 -10.91 -5.93
C ARG A 127 -0.39 -9.59 -5.16
N THR A 128 0.71 -8.86 -5.29
CA THR A 128 0.86 -7.49 -4.76
C THR A 128 -0.31 -6.57 -5.16
N HIS A 129 -0.88 -6.76 -6.35
CA HIS A 129 -1.99 -5.97 -6.88
C HIS A 129 -3.29 -6.11 -6.06
N PHE A 130 -3.48 -7.21 -5.32
CA PHE A 130 -4.62 -7.32 -4.39
C PHE A 130 -4.59 -6.25 -3.30
N ILE A 131 -3.40 -5.79 -2.87
CA ILE A 131 -3.30 -4.68 -1.93
C ILE A 131 -3.82 -3.38 -2.56
N GLY A 132 -3.49 -3.14 -3.83
CA GLY A 132 -4.01 -2.00 -4.59
C GLY A 132 -5.55 -2.02 -4.68
N LEU A 133 -6.12 -3.19 -5.00
CA LEU A 133 -7.58 -3.37 -5.04
C LEU A 133 -8.23 -3.21 -3.67
N ALA A 134 -7.60 -3.68 -2.60
CA ALA A 134 -8.08 -3.51 -1.23
C ALA A 134 -8.12 -2.02 -0.84
N LEU A 135 -7.05 -1.26 -1.16
CA LEU A 135 -7.00 0.19 -0.97
C LEU A 135 -8.10 0.89 -1.78
N HIS A 136 -8.28 0.52 -3.04
CA HIS A 136 -9.34 1.09 -3.89
C HIS A 136 -10.74 0.83 -3.32
N SER A 137 -11.02 -0.40 -2.92
CA SER A 137 -12.32 -0.80 -2.35
C SER A 137 -12.60 -0.08 -1.02
N ALA A 138 -11.58 0.12 -0.20
CA ALA A 138 -11.69 0.86 1.06
C ALA A 138 -11.95 2.36 0.85
N ALA A 139 -11.43 2.95 -0.22
CA ALA A 139 -11.64 4.35 -0.58
C ALA A 139 -12.94 4.60 -1.38
N ASN A 140 -13.38 3.61 -2.15
CA ASN A 140 -14.55 3.66 -3.03
C ASN A 140 -15.49 2.48 -2.72
N PRO A 141 -16.07 2.44 -1.53
CA PRO A 141 -16.96 1.34 -1.16
C PRO A 141 -18.26 1.42 -2.00
N ALA A 142 -18.92 0.28 -2.20
CA ALA A 142 -20.23 0.21 -2.86
C ALA A 142 -21.28 1.06 -2.13
N ASP A 143 -22.37 1.39 -2.82
CA ASP A 143 -23.43 2.25 -2.30
C ASP A 143 -23.92 1.83 -0.91
N GLY A 144 -24.09 2.82 -0.03
CA GLY A 144 -24.51 2.62 1.36
C GLY A 144 -23.41 2.21 2.34
N LYS A 145 -22.21 1.86 1.87
CA LYS A 145 -21.06 1.56 2.76
C LYS A 145 -20.22 2.80 3.05
N ARG A 146 -19.68 2.87 4.26
CA ARG A 146 -18.82 3.98 4.70
C ARG A 146 -17.43 3.86 4.08
N ARG A 147 -16.90 5.01 3.63
CA ARG A 147 -15.52 5.13 3.17
C ARG A 147 -14.54 4.96 4.35
N LEU A 148 -13.58 4.03 4.21
CA LEU A 148 -12.61 3.69 5.24
C LEU A 148 -11.29 4.44 5.11
N LEU A 149 -10.97 4.90 3.89
CA LEU A 149 -9.75 5.64 3.58
C LEU A 149 -10.03 6.89 2.74
N PRO A 150 -9.23 7.96 2.90
CA PRO A 150 -9.24 9.07 1.96
C PRO A 150 -8.97 8.58 0.52
N LYS A 151 -9.73 9.12 -0.45
CA LYS A 151 -9.57 8.79 -1.89
C LYS A 151 -8.14 8.96 -2.38
N ALA A 152 -7.46 10.00 -1.91
CA ALA A 152 -6.07 10.30 -2.27
C ALA A 152 -5.11 9.13 -2.05
N LEU A 153 -5.34 8.25 -1.06
CA LEU A 153 -4.47 7.09 -0.78
C LEU A 153 -4.68 5.92 -1.75
N ALA A 154 -5.84 5.85 -2.39
CA ALA A 154 -6.14 4.83 -3.40
C ALA A 154 -5.88 5.30 -4.84
N GLU A 155 -5.71 6.60 -5.05
CA GLU A 155 -5.43 7.20 -6.35
C GLU A 155 -3.93 7.24 -6.66
N ARG A 156 -3.57 7.64 -7.88
CA ARG A 156 -2.16 7.81 -8.29
C ARG A 156 -1.52 8.99 -7.57
N PRO A 157 -0.24 8.90 -7.16
CA PRO A 157 0.64 7.72 -7.25
C PRO A 157 0.55 6.79 -6.02
N TRP A 158 -0.23 7.15 -5.01
CA TRP A 158 -0.22 6.54 -3.68
C TRP A 158 -0.70 5.09 -3.66
N GLY A 159 -1.78 4.76 -4.36
CA GLY A 159 -2.30 3.39 -4.35
C GLY A 159 -1.28 2.35 -4.87
N TRP A 160 -0.53 2.73 -5.91
CA TRP A 160 0.58 1.94 -6.44
C TRP A 160 1.75 1.87 -5.45
N ALA A 161 2.17 3.02 -4.91
CA ALA A 161 3.32 3.13 -4.01
C ALA A 161 3.10 2.38 -2.69
N LEU A 162 1.91 2.49 -2.09
CA LEU A 162 1.56 1.79 -0.85
C LEU A 162 1.45 0.28 -1.06
N SER A 163 0.90 -0.15 -2.19
CA SER A 163 0.79 -1.57 -2.53
C SER A 163 2.16 -2.24 -2.65
N HIS A 164 3.08 -1.64 -3.41
CA HIS A 164 4.44 -2.16 -3.54
C HIS A 164 5.26 -1.97 -2.27
N GLY A 165 5.11 -0.82 -1.61
CA GLY A 165 5.77 -0.52 -0.35
C GLY A 165 5.43 -1.55 0.73
N ALA A 166 4.16 -1.95 0.85
CA ALA A 166 3.76 -3.00 1.77
C ALA A 166 4.41 -4.35 1.43
N ALA A 167 4.34 -4.81 0.18
CA ALA A 167 4.96 -6.08 -0.23
C ALA A 167 6.49 -6.10 -0.04
N ILE A 168 7.17 -5.01 -0.40
CA ILE A 168 8.62 -4.85 -0.18
C ILE A 168 8.94 -4.83 1.31
N THR A 169 8.15 -4.11 2.11
CA THR A 169 8.35 -4.01 3.56
C THR A 169 8.20 -5.37 4.23
N GLU A 170 7.21 -6.18 3.83
CA GLU A 170 7.07 -7.54 4.35
C GLU A 170 8.24 -8.42 3.93
N PHE A 171 8.60 -8.41 2.65
CA PHE A 171 9.66 -9.28 2.13
C PHE A 171 11.04 -8.91 2.67
N VAL A 172 11.48 -7.68 2.41
CA VAL A 172 12.79 -7.18 2.83
C VAL A 172 12.84 -7.01 4.34
N GLY A 173 11.78 -6.49 4.96
CA GLY A 173 11.70 -6.35 6.41
C GLY A 173 11.76 -7.71 7.13
N GLY A 174 11.14 -8.75 6.58
CA GLY A 174 11.27 -10.12 7.08
C GLY A 174 12.73 -10.60 7.06
N ILE A 175 13.44 -10.43 5.94
CA ILE A 175 14.87 -10.78 5.82
C ILE A 175 15.71 -10.00 6.83
N LEU A 176 15.51 -8.68 6.90
CA LEU A 176 16.26 -7.79 7.79
C LEU A 176 16.06 -8.15 9.27
N ILE A 177 14.83 -8.43 9.71
CA ILE A 177 14.56 -8.91 11.08
C ILE A 177 15.20 -10.27 11.33
N PHE A 178 15.09 -11.20 10.37
CA PHE A 178 15.63 -12.55 10.50
C PHE A 178 17.14 -12.52 10.78
N ILE A 179 17.90 -11.76 10.00
CA ILE A 179 19.36 -11.63 10.18
C ILE A 179 19.74 -10.68 11.33
N GLY A 180 18.80 -9.85 11.80
CA GLY A 180 19.04 -8.85 12.83
C GLY A 180 19.81 -7.63 12.32
N LEU A 181 19.50 -7.15 11.12
CA LEU A 181 20.05 -5.94 10.51
C LEU A 181 18.96 -4.87 10.41
N MET A 182 19.28 -3.64 10.80
CA MET A 182 18.35 -2.51 10.93
C MET A 182 17.04 -2.90 11.62
N THR A 183 17.12 -3.73 12.67
CA THR A 183 15.98 -4.48 13.22
C THR A 183 14.85 -3.56 13.66
N ARG A 184 15.16 -2.42 14.29
CA ARG A 184 14.15 -1.44 14.72
C ARG A 184 13.43 -0.81 13.53
N LEU A 185 14.15 -0.43 12.49
CA LEU A 185 13.56 0.18 11.30
C LEU A 185 12.69 -0.82 10.54
N ALA A 186 13.18 -2.05 10.36
CA ALA A 186 12.40 -3.12 9.74
C ALA A 186 11.15 -3.47 10.55
N ALA A 187 11.27 -3.58 11.88
CA ALA A 187 10.14 -3.83 12.78
C ALA A 187 9.11 -2.68 12.78
N LEU A 188 9.55 -1.43 12.67
CA LEU A 188 8.65 -0.29 12.48
C LEU A 188 7.83 -0.45 11.20
N GLY A 189 8.48 -0.78 10.08
CA GLY A 189 7.81 -1.03 8.81
C GLY A 189 6.76 -2.13 8.90
N LEU A 190 7.13 -3.29 9.47
CA LEU A 190 6.19 -4.41 9.66
C LEU A 190 5.03 -4.06 10.61
N THR A 191 5.30 -3.30 11.67
CA THR A 191 4.27 -2.80 12.60
C THR A 191 3.25 -1.93 11.87
N VAL A 192 3.72 -1.02 11.00
CA VAL A 192 2.84 -0.16 10.18
C VAL A 192 2.03 -1.00 9.18
N VAL A 193 2.66 -1.95 8.48
CA VAL A 193 1.95 -2.82 7.52
C VAL A 193 0.87 -3.63 8.22
N MET A 194 1.17 -4.24 9.37
CA MET A 194 0.18 -5.01 10.14
C MET A 194 -0.93 -4.14 10.71
N GLY A 195 -0.61 -2.95 11.22
CA GLY A 195 -1.60 -2.00 11.70
C GLY A 195 -2.55 -1.58 10.58
N MET A 196 -2.02 -1.33 9.38
CA MET A 196 -2.82 -1.01 8.20
C MET A 196 -3.68 -2.19 7.74
N ALA A 197 -3.15 -3.42 7.78
CA ALA A 197 -3.92 -4.62 7.48
C ALA A 197 -5.10 -4.78 8.44
N ILE A 198 -4.85 -4.70 9.75
CA ILE A 198 -5.88 -4.73 10.81
C ILE A 198 -6.95 -3.65 10.56
N TRP A 199 -6.55 -2.43 10.21
CA TRP A 199 -7.47 -1.35 9.89
C TRP A 199 -8.36 -1.71 8.69
N LEU A 200 -7.75 -2.16 7.59
CA LEU A 200 -8.45 -2.45 6.34
C LEU A 200 -9.37 -3.67 6.42
N THR A 201 -8.98 -4.71 7.17
CA THR A 201 -9.69 -5.99 7.18
C THR A 201 -10.66 -6.15 8.34
N THR A 202 -10.45 -5.45 9.45
CA THR A 202 -11.22 -5.70 10.68
C THR A 202 -11.82 -4.44 11.25
N ILE A 203 -11.01 -3.46 11.64
CA ILE A 203 -11.53 -2.28 12.36
C ILE A 203 -12.41 -1.44 11.44
N GLY A 204 -11.90 -1.08 10.26
CA GLY A 204 -12.61 -0.24 9.30
C GLY A 204 -13.98 -0.80 8.91
N PRO A 205 -14.07 -2.06 8.41
CA PRO A 205 -15.35 -2.66 8.06
C PRO A 205 -16.33 -2.80 9.24
N SER A 206 -15.82 -2.91 10.47
CA SER A 206 -16.67 -3.03 11.68
C SER A 206 -17.22 -1.68 12.14
N LEU A 207 -16.58 -0.55 11.80
CA LEU A 207 -17.05 0.79 12.14
C LEU A 207 -18.34 1.13 11.39
N GLY A 208 -19.48 0.88 12.03
CA GLY A 208 -20.82 1.12 11.48
C GLY A 208 -21.56 -0.15 11.08
N ALA A 209 -20.97 -1.33 11.28
CA ALA A 209 -21.70 -2.58 11.17
C ALA A 209 -22.64 -2.75 12.38
N SER A 210 -23.91 -3.09 12.12
CA SER A 210 -24.84 -3.47 13.19
C SER A 210 -24.34 -4.72 13.90
N GLY A 211 -24.13 -4.66 15.22
CA GLY A 211 -23.67 -5.79 16.03
C GLY A 211 -22.15 -5.94 16.16
N ALA A 212 -21.36 -4.95 15.74
CA ALA A 212 -19.91 -4.94 15.96
C ALA A 212 -19.56 -5.17 17.44
N PHE A 213 -18.74 -6.18 17.73
CA PHE A 213 -18.32 -6.48 19.10
C PHE A 213 -17.46 -5.33 19.63
N LEU A 214 -17.83 -4.76 20.78
CA LEU A 214 -17.21 -3.55 21.36
C LEU A 214 -17.16 -2.33 20.40
N GLY A 215 -18.00 -2.31 19.36
CA GLY A 215 -18.08 -1.21 18.39
C GLY A 215 -16.95 -1.13 17.35
N VAL A 216 -15.92 -1.99 17.44
CA VAL A 216 -14.75 -1.96 16.53
C VAL A 216 -14.30 -3.33 16.04
N LEU A 217 -14.82 -4.41 16.63
CA LEU A 217 -14.47 -5.78 16.25
C LEU A 217 -15.60 -6.41 15.42
N PRO A 218 -15.28 -7.49 14.66
CA PRO A 218 -16.28 -8.15 13.82
C PRO A 218 -17.48 -8.63 14.65
N PRO A 219 -18.69 -8.67 14.07
CA PRO A 219 -19.90 -9.14 14.74
C PRO A 219 -19.95 -10.68 14.84
N VAL A 220 -18.87 -11.27 15.36
CA VAL A 220 -18.67 -12.71 15.50
C VAL A 220 -18.95 -13.14 16.94
N GLY A 221 -19.35 -14.40 17.15
CA GLY A 221 -19.64 -14.89 18.49
C GLY A 221 -18.38 -14.93 19.37
N ALA A 222 -18.45 -14.50 20.62
CA ALA A 222 -17.28 -14.37 21.52
C ALA A 222 -16.46 -15.68 21.70
N PHE A 223 -17.09 -16.84 21.50
CA PHE A 223 -16.47 -18.16 21.66
C PHE A 223 -16.30 -18.92 20.33
N GLN A 224 -16.43 -18.24 19.19
CA GLN A 224 -16.22 -18.85 17.87
C GLN A 224 -14.75 -18.77 17.44
N SER A 225 -13.94 -19.73 17.91
CA SER A 225 -12.48 -19.72 17.71
C SER A 225 -12.04 -19.58 16.24
N THR A 226 -12.76 -20.20 15.31
CA THR A 226 -12.45 -20.13 13.87
C THR A 226 -12.63 -18.72 13.31
N GLU A 227 -13.67 -18.00 13.71
CA GLU A 227 -13.94 -16.63 13.23
C GLU A 227 -12.92 -15.63 13.78
N TRP A 228 -12.46 -15.85 15.01
CA TRP A 228 -11.43 -15.03 15.64
C TRP A 228 -10.01 -15.32 15.15
N GLN A 229 -9.77 -16.46 14.48
CA GLN A 229 -8.42 -16.92 14.13
C GLN A 229 -7.63 -15.88 13.33
N THR A 230 -8.21 -15.35 12.25
CA THR A 230 -7.54 -14.38 11.38
C THR A 230 -7.23 -13.08 12.13
N TRP A 231 -8.18 -12.58 12.91
CA TRP A 231 -8.00 -11.37 13.73
C TRP A 231 -6.90 -11.56 14.76
N LEU A 232 -6.95 -12.64 15.54
CA LEU A 232 -5.98 -12.92 16.60
C LEU A 232 -4.59 -13.13 16.02
N LEU A 233 -4.47 -13.76 14.85
CA LEU A 233 -3.20 -13.91 14.16
C LEU A 233 -2.62 -12.56 13.72
N GLN A 234 -3.43 -11.70 13.11
CA GLN A 234 -2.98 -10.36 12.72
C GLN A 234 -2.56 -9.52 13.94
N LEU A 235 -3.34 -9.56 15.01
CA LEU A 235 -3.03 -8.88 16.26
C LEU A 235 -1.74 -9.42 16.89
N ALA A 236 -1.55 -10.74 16.92
CA ALA A 236 -0.33 -11.36 17.43
C ALA A 236 0.91 -10.93 16.63
N LEU A 237 0.82 -10.90 15.29
CA LEU A 237 1.92 -10.43 14.42
C LEU A 237 2.22 -8.95 14.61
N PHE A 238 1.20 -8.11 14.74
CA PHE A 238 1.34 -6.68 15.07
C PHE A 238 2.06 -6.50 16.42
N CYS A 239 1.56 -7.13 17.48
CA CYS A 239 2.15 -7.04 18.83
C CYS A 239 3.58 -7.59 18.85
N SER A 240 3.86 -8.65 18.11
CA SER A 240 5.20 -9.23 17.99
C SER A 240 6.17 -8.28 17.30
N ALA A 241 5.76 -7.67 16.18
CA ALA A 241 6.57 -6.68 15.47
C ALA A 241 6.83 -5.45 16.35
N ALA A 242 5.81 -4.95 17.06
CA ALA A 242 5.96 -3.84 18.00
C ALA A 242 6.88 -4.21 19.17
N ALA A 243 6.80 -5.43 19.70
CA ALA A 243 7.70 -5.89 20.75
C ALA A 243 9.15 -5.90 20.29
N VAL A 244 9.44 -6.33 19.04
CA VAL A 244 10.79 -6.24 18.45
C VAL A 244 11.22 -4.79 18.21
N LEU A 245 10.32 -3.92 17.77
CA LEU A 245 10.60 -2.49 17.60
C LEU A 245 11.11 -1.85 18.90
N PHE A 246 10.45 -2.12 20.03
CA PHE A 246 10.82 -1.54 21.33
C PHE A 246 11.97 -2.28 22.02
N SER A 247 12.04 -3.62 21.90
CA SER A 247 13.12 -4.41 22.51
C SER A 247 14.45 -4.27 21.75
N GLY A 248 14.39 -3.94 20.46
CA GLY A 248 15.56 -3.83 19.59
C GLY A 248 16.12 -5.18 19.14
N PRO A 249 17.36 -5.19 18.63
CA PRO A 249 17.90 -6.33 17.90
C PRO A 249 18.42 -7.49 18.80
N GLY A 250 18.60 -7.24 20.11
CA GLY A 250 19.19 -8.19 21.05
C GLY A 250 20.72 -8.32 20.90
N ALA A 251 21.38 -9.05 21.82
CA ALA A 251 22.84 -9.20 21.81
C ALA A 251 23.40 -9.95 20.58
N ILE A 252 22.62 -10.87 20.03
CA ILE A 252 23.01 -11.75 18.92
C ILE A 252 22.43 -11.22 17.61
N SER A 253 22.84 -10.01 17.22
CA SER A 253 22.34 -9.35 16.02
C SER A 253 23.49 -8.73 15.23
N LEU A 254 23.33 -8.67 13.90
CA LEU A 254 24.28 -7.98 13.04
C LEU A 254 24.36 -6.48 13.37
N ASP A 255 23.25 -5.88 13.81
CA ASP A 255 23.22 -4.51 14.33
C ASP A 255 24.24 -4.31 15.46
N GLY A 256 24.30 -5.24 16.41
CA GLY A 256 25.25 -5.19 17.53
C GLY A 256 26.71 -5.37 17.10
N VAL A 257 26.96 -6.19 16.06
CA VAL A 257 28.30 -6.43 15.51
C VAL A 257 28.78 -5.22 14.70
N ILE A 258 27.92 -4.65 13.86
CA ILE A 258 28.28 -3.57 12.93
C ILE A 258 28.38 -2.21 13.63
N LEU A 259 27.41 -1.87 14.48
CA LEU A 259 27.39 -0.55 15.14
C LEU A 259 28.33 -0.47 16.34
N GLY A 260 28.97 -1.60 16.69
CA GLY A 260 29.80 -1.74 17.86
C GLY A 260 28.96 -1.61 19.12
N ARG A 261 28.85 -2.67 19.91
CA ARG A 261 28.62 -2.49 21.35
C ARG A 261 29.80 -1.65 21.85
N ARG A 262 29.62 -0.33 21.96
CA ARG A 262 30.52 0.51 22.75
C ARG A 262 30.53 -0.14 24.12
N ALA A 263 31.59 -0.89 24.40
CA ALA A 263 31.80 -1.50 25.68
C ALA A 263 31.77 -0.34 26.67
N SER A 264 30.71 -0.26 27.48
CA SER A 264 30.58 0.74 28.54
C SER A 264 31.56 0.45 29.69
N GLY A 265 32.72 -0.13 29.38
CA GLY A 265 33.70 -0.63 30.34
C GLY A 265 34.84 0.36 30.56
N GLY A 266 34.53 1.65 30.71
CA GLY A 266 35.55 2.69 30.92
C GLY A 266 35.33 3.57 32.14
N ALA A 267 34.32 3.30 32.98
CA ALA A 267 34.02 4.16 34.14
C ALA A 267 34.48 3.59 35.49
N ASP A 268 34.97 2.35 35.55
CA ASP A 268 35.35 1.70 36.82
C ASP A 268 36.88 1.53 36.97
N ALA A 269 37.70 2.21 36.16
CA ALA A 269 39.16 2.06 36.16
C ALA A 269 39.93 3.24 36.76
N GLU A 270 39.27 4.27 37.31
CA GLU A 270 39.94 5.45 37.88
C GLU A 270 39.90 5.54 39.42
N ASP A 271 39.29 4.59 40.13
CA ASP A 271 39.17 4.64 41.60
C ASP A 271 40.19 3.75 42.36
N GLU A 272 41.21 3.17 41.70
CA GLU A 272 42.23 2.32 42.37
C GLU A 272 43.63 2.96 42.53
N GLU A 273 43.83 4.25 42.22
CA GLU A 273 45.16 4.91 42.38
C GLU A 273 45.30 5.87 43.59
N GLU A 274 44.37 5.87 44.55
CA GLU A 274 44.51 6.63 45.81
C GLU A 274 44.53 5.74 47.07
N GLU A 275 45.55 4.87 47.24
CA GLU A 275 46.01 4.38 48.56
C GLU A 275 47.54 4.23 48.65
#